data_AF-A0A836T3E1-F1
#
_entry.id   AF-A0A836T3E1-F1
#
_cell.length_a   1.000
_cell.length_b   1.000
_cell.length_c   1.000
_cell.angle_alpha   90.00
_cell.angle_beta   90.00
_cell.angle_gamma   90.00
#
_symmetry.space_group_name_H-M   'P 1'
#
loop_
_entity.id
_entity.type
_entity.pdbx_description
1 polymer ?
#
loop_
_entity_poly.entity_id
_entity_poly.type
_entity_poly.pdbx_seq_one_letter_code
_entity_poly.pdbx_strand_id
1 'polypeptide(L)'
;MLTDREIAIYSLGKTEGVNSIAETLGKGLGDEKYIESWNKTMKLLGIEIPLKDLEKIYNEFSKKMEQVLASNEVSSSKPKKEKC
;
A
#
# COMPACT_ATOMS: atom_id res chain seq x y z
N MET A 1 15.94 7.36 -15.97
CA MET A 1 16.12 6.51 -14.77
C MET A 1 15.00 6.84 -13.82
N LEU A 2 14.46 5.83 -13.13
CA LEU A 2 13.51 6.07 -12.04
C LEU A 2 14.27 6.72 -10.88
N THR A 3 13.60 7.65 -10.19
CA THR A 3 14.08 8.23 -8.93
C THR A 3 13.94 7.22 -7.78
N ASP A 4 14.71 7.40 -6.72
CA ASP A 4 14.63 6.54 -5.52
C ASP A 4 13.21 6.49 -4.94
N ARG A 5 12.47 7.60 -5.06
CA ARG A 5 11.05 7.67 -4.67
C ARG A 5 10.16 6.80 -5.54
N GLU A 6 10.36 6.80 -6.86
CA GLU A 6 9.59 5.95 -7.77
C GLU A 6 9.91 4.47 -7.56
N ILE A 7 11.17 4.15 -7.28
CA ILE A 7 11.60 2.78 -6.93
C ILE A 7 10.98 2.35 -5.59
N ALA A 8 10.93 3.25 -4.61
CA ALA A 8 10.29 3.00 -3.32
C ALA A 8 8.79 2.71 -3.46
N ILE A 9 8.06 3.54 -4.21
CA ILE A 9 6.61 3.35 -4.46
C ILE A 9 6.35 2.05 -5.23
N TYR A 10 7.17 1.75 -6.25
CA TYR A 10 7.04 0.51 -7.00
C TYR A 10 7.26 -0.73 -6.12
N SER A 11 8.29 -0.68 -5.27
CA SER A 11 8.61 -1.75 -4.33
C SER A 11 7.52 -1.90 -3.27
N LEU A 12 6.96 -0.78 -2.79
CA LEU A 12 5.83 -0.76 -1.86
C LEU A 12 4.62 -1.44 -2.48
N GLY A 13 4.19 -1.03 -3.68
CA GLY A 13 3.03 -1.62 -4.35
C GLY A 13 3.16 -3.13 -4.59
N LYS A 14 4.36 -3.63 -4.92
CA LYS A 14 4.62 -5.07 -4.99
C LYS A 14 4.51 -5.76 -3.64
N THR A 15 5.05 -5.15 -2.60
CA THR A 15 5.03 -5.71 -1.25
C THR A 15 3.58 -5.75 -0.72
N GLU A 16 2.78 -4.72 -1.00
CA GLU A 16 1.35 -4.65 -0.62
C GLU A 16 0.54 -5.75 -1.33
N GLY A 17 0.79 -5.95 -2.63
CA GLY A 17 0.15 -7.03 -3.38
C GLY A 17 0.45 -8.41 -2.79
N VAL A 18 1.70 -8.66 -2.38
CA VAL A 18 2.09 -9.90 -1.71
C VAL A 18 1.46 -10.02 -0.33
N ASN A 19 1.42 -8.93 0.45
CA ASN A 19 0.80 -8.94 1.78
C ASN A 19 -0.72 -9.14 1.72
N SER A 20 -1.41 -8.48 0.79
CA SER A 20 -2.85 -8.66 0.57
C SER A 20 -3.21 -10.09 0.18
N ILE A 21 -2.37 -10.76 -0.64
CA ILE A 21 -2.51 -12.20 -0.93
C ILE A 21 -2.27 -13.02 0.34
N ALA A 22 -1.25 -12.69 1.12
CA ALA A 22 -0.95 -13.39 2.37
C ALA A 22 -2.08 -13.25 3.40
N GLU A 23 -2.66 -12.05 3.57
CA GLU A 23 -3.83 -11.79 4.42
C GLU A 23 -5.05 -12.59 3.98
N THR A 24 -5.34 -12.62 2.67
CA THR A 24 -6.42 -13.43 2.09
C THR A 24 -6.24 -14.92 2.41
N LEU A 25 -4.99 -15.38 2.53
CA LEU A 25 -4.63 -16.75 2.91
C LEU A 25 -4.50 -16.97 4.42
N GLY A 26 -4.82 -15.96 5.25
CA GLY A 26 -4.72 -16.03 6.72
C GLY A 26 -3.29 -15.98 7.27
N LYS A 27 -2.32 -15.51 6.46
CA LYS A 27 -0.88 -15.46 6.76
C LYS A 27 -0.29 -14.04 6.68
N GLY A 28 -1.14 -13.02 6.78
CA GLY A 28 -0.74 -11.62 6.69
C GLY A 28 0.28 -11.22 7.76
N LEU A 29 1.12 -10.24 7.42
CA LEU A 29 2.04 -9.61 8.36
C LEU A 29 1.38 -8.35 8.94
N GLY A 30 1.55 -8.11 10.24
CA GLY A 30 1.21 -6.82 10.82
C GLY A 30 2.12 -5.71 10.31
N ASP A 31 1.60 -4.49 10.27
CA ASP A 31 2.21 -3.28 9.67
C ASP A 31 3.69 -3.07 10.05
N GLU A 32 4.05 -3.30 11.31
CA GLU A 32 5.42 -3.12 11.79
C GLU A 32 6.41 -4.09 11.11
N LYS A 33 6.04 -5.37 11.00
CA LYS A 33 6.86 -6.39 10.31
C LYS A 33 6.89 -6.17 8.80
N TYR A 34 5.84 -5.58 8.26
CA TYR A 34 5.73 -5.23 6.86
C TYR A 34 6.71 -4.10 6.49
N ILE A 35 6.74 -3.02 7.28
CA ILE A 35 7.67 -1.89 7.09
C ILE A 35 9.13 -2.35 7.24
N GLU A 36 9.42 -3.22 8.20
CA GLU A 36 10.76 -3.82 8.33
C GLU A 36 11.16 -4.64 7.09
N SER A 37 10.24 -5.42 6.55
CA SER A 37 10.47 -6.24 5.36
C SER A 37 10.70 -5.36 4.12
N TRP A 38 9.94 -4.27 4.00
CA TRP A 38 10.12 -3.30 2.93
C TRP A 38 11.46 -2.56 3.04
N ASN A 39 11.88 -2.16 4.24
CA ASN A 39 13.20 -1.57 4.47
C ASN A 39 14.34 -2.54 4.06
N LYS A 40 14.23 -3.83 4.39
CA LYS A 40 15.19 -4.85 3.92
C LYS A 40 15.25 -4.91 2.39
N THR A 41 14.10 -4.86 1.71
CA THR A 41 14.03 -4.83 0.24
C THR A 41 14.73 -3.60 -0.33
N MET A 42 14.50 -2.41 0.25
CA MET A 42 15.15 -1.18 -0.21
C MET A 42 16.68 -1.23 -0.05
N LYS A 43 17.17 -1.78 1.06
CA LYS A 43 18.61 -2.02 1.27
C LYS A 43 19.20 -3.00 0.25
N LEU A 44 18.49 -4.07 -0.09
CA LEU A 44 18.92 -5.03 -1.12
C LEU A 44 19.00 -4.38 -2.52
N LEU A 45 18.20 -3.35 -2.77
CA LEU A 45 18.25 -2.55 -4.00
C LEU A 45 19.36 -1.48 -3.99
N GLY A 46 20.16 -1.40 -2.92
CA GLY A 46 21.22 -0.39 -2.77
C GLY A 46 20.71 1.01 -2.44
N ILE A 47 19.45 1.12 -2.01
CA ILE A 47 18.80 2.39 -1.72
C ILE A 47 18.71 2.57 -0.20
N GLU A 48 19.41 3.57 0.32
CA GLU A 48 19.37 3.94 1.74
C GLU A 48 18.29 5.00 1.99
N ILE A 49 17.11 4.56 2.43
CA ILE A 49 16.05 5.46 2.93
C ILE A 49 15.90 5.24 4.44
N PRO A 50 15.87 6.31 5.25
CA PRO A 50 15.57 6.22 6.68
C PRO A 50 14.22 5.56 6.93
N LEU A 51 14.13 4.75 7.99
CA LEU A 51 12.88 4.07 8.37
C LEU A 51 11.70 5.06 8.50
N LYS A 52 11.98 6.24 9.08
CA LYS A 52 11.01 7.32 9.26
C LYS A 52 10.44 7.87 7.93
N ASP A 53 11.26 7.88 6.88
CA ASP A 53 10.82 8.33 5.56
C ASP A 53 10.01 7.24 4.85
N LEU A 54 10.37 5.97 5.03
CA LEU A 54 9.56 4.82 4.58
C LEU A 54 8.19 4.82 5.26
N GLU A 55 8.13 4.99 6.59
CA GLU A 55 6.89 5.13 7.35
C GLU A 55 6.01 6.27 6.82
N LYS A 56 6.62 7.41 6.47
CA LYS A 56 5.88 8.53 5.89
C LYS A 56 5.29 8.17 4.53
N ILE A 57 6.06 7.52 3.66
CA ILE A 57 5.59 7.07 2.34
C ILE A 57 4.47 6.03 2.50
N TYR A 58 4.59 5.09 3.44
CA TYR A 58 3.55 4.11 3.76
C TYR A 58 2.25 4.81 4.18
N ASN A 59 2.32 5.73 5.15
CA ASN A 59 1.14 6.46 5.62
C ASN A 59 0.47 7.31 4.53
N GLU A 60 1.26 7.97 3.68
CA GLU A 60 0.74 8.70 2.52
C GLU A 60 0.06 7.77 1.50
N PHE A 61 0.62 6.59 1.28
CA PHE A 61 0.06 5.57 0.40
C PHE A 61 -1.25 5.01 0.95
N SER A 62 -1.30 4.59 2.22
CA SER A 62 -2.49 4.04 2.86
C SER A 62 -3.64 5.04 2.86
N LYS A 63 -3.39 6.31 3.18
CA LYS A 63 -4.42 7.37 3.10
C LYS A 63 -4.95 7.57 1.68
N LYS A 64 -4.08 7.51 0.67
CA LYS A 64 -4.53 7.60 -0.73
C LYS A 64 -5.36 6.38 -1.13
N MET A 65 -5.00 5.18 -0.67
CA MET A 65 -5.80 3.98 -0.91
C MET A 65 -7.18 4.07 -0.26
N GLU A 66 -7.27 4.55 0.98
CA GLU A 66 -8.55 4.83 1.64
C GLU A 66 -9.40 5.83 0.85
N GLN A 67 -8.80 6.92 0.36
CA GLN A 67 -9.49 7.91 -0.46
C GLN A 67 -9.98 7.31 -1.79
N VAL A 68 -9.21 6.43 -2.42
CA VAL A 68 -9.61 5.73 -3.65
C VAL A 68 -10.77 4.77 -3.39
N LEU A 69 -10.71 4.00 -2.30
CA LEU A 69 -11.79 3.10 -1.89
C LEU A 69 -13.07 3.89 -1.58
N ALA A 70 -12.97 4.97 -0.78
CA ALA A 70 -14.08 5.85 -0.47
C ALA A 70 -14.69 6.50 -1.73
N SER A 71 -13.86 6.89 -2.69
CA SER A 71 -14.33 7.46 -3.96
C SER A 71 -14.99 6.40 -4.86
N ASN A 72 -14.54 5.15 -4.81
CA ASN A 72 -15.15 4.04 -5.54
C ASN A 72 -16.47 3.57 -4.92
N GLU A 73 -16.66 3.65 -3.60
CA GLU A 73 -17.95 3.38 -2.95
C GLU A 73 -19.06 4.37 -3.39
N VAL A 74 -18.70 5.60 -3.77
CA VAL A 74 -19.65 6.58 -4.34
C VAL A 74 -20.14 6.15 -5.74
N SER A 75 -19.42 5.28 -6.44
CA SER A 75 -19.79 4.80 -7.78
C SER A 75 -20.57 3.47 -7.80
N SER A 76 -20.71 2.77 -6.67
CA SER A 76 -21.42 1.49 -6.58
C SER A 76 -22.82 1.58 -5.97
N SER A 77 -23.26 2.76 -5.52
CA SER A 77 -24.65 2.99 -5.17
C SER A 77 -25.52 3.15 -6.43
N LYS A 78 -25.92 2.00 -7.00
CA LYS A 78 -27.11 1.92 -7.86
C LYS A 78 -28.23 2.73 -7.20
N PRO A 79 -28.95 3.60 -7.93
CA PRO A 79 -30.11 4.25 -7.35
C PRO A 79 -31.09 3.17 -6.87
N LYS A 80 -31.55 3.30 -5.63
CA LYS A 80 -32.73 2.60 -5.12
C LYS A 80 -33.83 2.80 -6.18
N LYS A 81 -34.24 1.72 -6.86
CA LYS A 81 -35.56 1.69 -7.49
C LYS A 81 -36.56 1.63 -6.34
N GLU A 82 -36.95 2.82 -5.90
CA GLU A 82 -38.18 3.03 -5.14
C GLU A 82 -39.39 2.74 -6.04
N LYS A 83 -40.46 2.30 -5.39
CA LYS A 83 -41.62 1.60 -5.95
C LYS A 83 -42.43 2.42 -6.96
N CYS A 84 -43.03 1.73 -7.93
CA CYS A 84 -44.44 1.89 -8.31
C CYS A 84 -45.00 0.51 -8.61
#